data_AF-A0A8I2G5T6-F1
#
_entry.id   AF-A0A8I2G5T6-F1
#
_cell.length_a   1.000
_cell.length_b   1.000
_cell.length_c   1.000
_cell.angle_alpha   90.00
_cell.angle_beta   90.00
_cell.angle_gamma   90.00
#
_symmetry.space_group_name_H-M   'P 1'
#
loop_
_entity.id
_entity.type
_entity.pdbx_description
1 polymer ?
#
loop_
_entity_poly.entity_id
_entity_poly.type
_entity_poly.pdbx_seq_one_letter_code
_entity_poly.pdbx_strand_id
1 'polypeptide(L)'
;MAEEKYPINLWVNEERYEKLKNAGLAGMCKEMLAGLKVIQVFTNDAQRDEVLKLFPTAKFDTATTKSIELLPKDVKDKIFDIVIDKKSIDMMDDFLAKARK
;
A
#
# COMPACT_ATOMS: atom_id res chain seq x y z
N MET A 1 22.73 -1.81 -7.49
CA MET A 1 22.13 -0.50 -7.15
C MET A 1 20.94 -0.82 -6.25
N ALA A 2 20.85 -0.21 -5.06
CA ALA A 2 19.75 -0.52 -4.15
C ALA A 2 18.48 0.09 -4.73
N GLU A 3 17.53 -0.74 -5.16
CA GLU A 3 16.21 -0.29 -5.57
C GLU A 3 15.55 0.39 -4.36
N GLU A 4 15.35 1.71 -4.43
CA GLU A 4 14.66 2.44 -3.38
C GLU A 4 13.20 1.99 -3.36
N LYS A 5 12.77 1.46 -2.21
CA LYS A 5 11.40 1.00 -1.99
C LYS A 5 10.67 2.03 -1.14
N TYR A 6 9.60 2.58 -1.70
CA TYR A 6 8.75 3.58 -1.08
C TYR A 6 7.51 2.89 -0.50
N PRO A 7 7.33 2.84 0.83
CA PRO A 7 6.15 2.22 1.42
C PRO A 7 4.89 3.07 1.23
N ILE A 8 3.77 2.39 1.07
CA ILE A 8 2.42 2.92 1.16
C ILE A 8 1.81 2.35 2.43
N ASN A 9 1.50 3.23 3.39
CA ASN A 9 0.92 2.83 4.67
C ASN A 9 -0.60 2.64 4.52
N LEU A 10 -1.04 1.39 4.56
CA LEU A 10 -2.45 1.03 4.58
C LEU A 10 -2.87 0.68 6.00
N TRP A 11 -3.65 1.56 6.62
CA TRP A 11 -4.18 1.32 7.96
C TRP A 11 -5.19 0.18 7.95
N VAL A 12 -5.01 -0.73 8.91
CA VAL A 12 -5.76 -1.97 9.08
C VAL A 12 -6.54 -1.85 10.38
N ASN A 13 -7.86 -1.78 10.28
CA ASN A 13 -8.78 -1.93 11.41
C ASN A 13 -9.00 -3.44 11.71
N GLU A 14 -9.79 -3.75 12.74
CA GLU A 14 -10.09 -5.12 13.14
C GLU A 14 -10.69 -5.96 11.99
N GLU A 15 -11.67 -5.42 11.26
CA GLU A 15 -12.29 -6.11 10.11
C GLU A 15 -11.28 -6.45 8.99
N ARG A 16 -10.40 -5.50 8.65
CA ARG A 16 -9.33 -5.73 7.67
C ARG A 16 -8.30 -6.72 8.20
N TYR A 17 -8.02 -6.67 9.49
CA TYR A 17 -7.09 -7.60 10.12
C TYR A 17 -7.59 -9.03 10.03
N GLU A 18 -8.89 -9.27 10.25
CA GLU A 18 -9.50 -10.59 10.07
C GLU A 18 -9.39 -11.09 8.62
N LYS A 19 -9.62 -10.22 7.63
CA LYS A 19 -9.40 -10.54 6.22
C LYS A 19 -7.94 -10.91 5.94
N LEU A 20 -6.99 -10.13 6.44
CA LEU A 20 -5.56 -10.42 6.30
C LEU A 20 -5.17 -11.73 6.99
N LYS A 21 -5.77 -12.03 8.15
CA LYS A 21 -5.57 -13.30 8.86
C LYS A 21 -6.07 -14.49 8.05
N ASN A 22 -7.25 -14.39 7.46
CA ASN A 22 -7.78 -15.41 6.54
C ASN A 22 -6.94 -15.55 5.26
N ALA A 23 -6.33 -14.47 4.80
CA ALA A 23 -5.40 -14.48 3.67
C ALA A 23 -4.01 -15.04 4.02
N GLY A 24 -3.70 -15.27 5.31
CA GLY A 24 -2.36 -15.67 5.76
C GLY A 24 -1.34 -14.53 5.80
N LEU A 25 -1.80 -13.28 5.68
CA LEU A 25 -0.99 -12.06 5.64
C LEU A 25 -0.95 -11.29 6.96
N ALA A 26 -1.60 -11.79 8.01
CA ALA A 26 -1.60 -11.14 9.32
C ALA A 26 -0.18 -10.92 9.89
N GLY A 27 0.79 -11.78 9.54
CA GLY A 27 2.20 -11.61 9.94
C GLY A 27 2.93 -10.45 9.24
N MET A 28 2.36 -9.90 8.16
CA MET A 28 2.90 -8.71 7.47
C MET A 28 2.36 -7.39 8.04
N CYS A 29 1.36 -7.46 8.93
CA CYS A 29 0.88 -6.28 9.64
C CYS A 29 1.94 -5.84 10.66
N LYS A 30 2.29 -4.55 10.63
CA LYS A 30 3.07 -3.91 11.68
C LYS A 30 2.12 -3.17 12.60
N GLU A 31 2.37 -3.22 13.89
CA GLU A 31 1.66 -2.40 14.86
C GLU A 31 2.37 -1.04 14.95
N MET A 32 1.65 0.04 14.66
CA MET A 32 2.11 1.42 14.67
C MET A 32 1.06 2.30 15.35
N LEU A 33 1.47 3.36 16.06
CA LEU A 33 0.55 4.28 16.79
C LEU A 33 -0.44 3.57 17.73
N ALA A 34 -0.01 3.28 18.95
CA ALA A 34 -0.87 2.86 20.06
C ALA A 34 -1.77 1.62 19.76
N GLY A 35 -1.23 0.62 19.07
CA GLY A 35 -1.95 -0.64 18.78
C GLY A 35 -2.66 -0.67 17.42
N LEU A 36 -2.64 0.42 16.64
CA LEU A 36 -3.17 0.40 15.27
C LEU A 36 -2.27 -0.46 14.38
N LYS A 37 -2.89 -1.28 13.52
CA LYS A 37 -2.14 -2.11 12.58
C LYS A 37 -2.04 -1.39 11.24
N VAL A 38 -0.91 -1.57 10.57
CA VAL A 38 -0.65 -1.04 9.24
C VAL A 38 0.03 -2.11 8.41
N ILE A 39 -0.38 -2.23 7.16
CA ILE A 39 0.33 -3.03 6.16
C ILE A 39 1.05 -2.09 5.21
N GLN A 40 2.33 -2.36 4.98
CA GLN A 40 3.18 -1.54 4.12
C GLN A 40 3.33 -2.23 2.77
N VAL A 41 2.84 -1.57 1.74
CA VAL A 41 3.00 -2.00 0.35
C VAL A 41 4.13 -1.20 -0.26
N PHE A 42 5.10 -1.84 -0.90
CA PHE A 42 6.26 -1.14 -1.43
C PHE A 42 6.11 -0.84 -2.91
N THR A 43 6.47 0.37 -3.30
CA THR A 43 6.64 0.80 -4.71
C THR A 43 8.09 1.11 -5.01
N ASN A 44 8.54 0.85 -6.23
CA ASN A 44 9.80 1.41 -6.75
C ASN A 44 9.61 2.84 -7.29
N ASP A 45 10.67 3.49 -7.77
CA ASP A 45 10.64 4.83 -8.37
C ASP A 45 9.63 4.97 -9.50
N ALA A 46 9.63 4.03 -10.45
CA ALA A 46 8.74 4.08 -11.62
C ALA A 46 7.26 3.96 -11.19
N GLN A 47 6.98 3.03 -10.28
CA GLN A 47 5.65 2.81 -9.74
C GLN A 47 5.18 4.01 -8.91
N ARG A 48 6.05 4.60 -8.08
CA ARG A 48 5.76 5.82 -7.32
C ARG A 48 5.37 6.96 -8.25
N ASP A 49 6.22 7.26 -9.24
CA ASP A 49 5.95 8.33 -10.21
C ASP A 49 4.63 8.12 -10.93
N GLU A 50 4.29 6.86 -11.26
CA GLU A 50 3.03 6.54 -11.89
C GLU A 50 1.83 6.69 -10.97
N VAL A 51 1.93 6.25 -9.72
CA VAL A 51 0.89 6.47 -8.70
C VAL A 51 0.62 7.97 -8.53
N LEU A 52 1.66 8.80 -8.46
CA LEU A 52 1.51 10.25 -8.33
C LEU A 52 0.88 10.90 -9.58
N LYS A 53 1.15 10.35 -10.78
CA LYS A 53 0.51 10.81 -12.03
C LYS A 53 -0.96 10.42 -12.11
N LEU A 54 -1.29 9.18 -11.75
CA LEU A 54 -2.66 8.65 -11.79
C LEU A 54 -3.54 9.23 -10.68
N PHE A 55 -2.95 9.54 -9.53
CA PHE A 55 -3.66 10.05 -8.36
C PHE A 55 -3.05 11.38 -7.89
N PRO A 56 -3.46 12.53 -8.47
CA PRO A 56 -2.91 13.85 -8.13
C PRO A 56 -3.10 14.26 -6.66
N THR A 57 -4.02 13.61 -5.96
CA THR A 57 -4.24 13.82 -4.52
C THR A 57 -3.20 13.13 -3.65
N ALA A 58 -2.54 12.09 -4.17
CA ALA A 58 -1.47 11.40 -3.48
C ALA A 58 -0.24 12.32 -3.38
N LYS A 59 0.43 12.27 -2.24
CA LYS A 59 1.68 13.00 -2.02
C LYS A 59 2.75 12.03 -1.59
N PHE A 60 3.93 12.19 -2.18
CA PHE A 60 5.10 11.46 -1.75
C PHE A 60 5.88 12.28 -0.73
N ASP A 61 6.02 11.75 0.49
CA ASP A 61 6.81 12.38 1.55
C ASP A 61 8.30 12.17 1.27
N THR A 62 8.93 13.10 0.57
CA THR A 62 10.37 13.06 0.28
C THR A 62 11.24 13.38 1.50
N ALA A 63 10.67 13.94 2.56
CA ALA A 63 11.41 14.59 3.64
C ALA A 63 11.77 13.67 4.82
N THR A 64 10.93 12.70 5.16
CA THR A 64 11.14 11.90 6.40
C THR A 64 11.00 10.40 6.19
N THR A 65 9.85 9.96 5.69
CA THR A 65 9.45 8.56 5.64
C THR A 65 9.62 7.94 4.25
N LYS A 66 9.85 8.77 3.22
CA LYS A 66 9.91 8.33 1.81
C LYS A 66 8.69 7.44 1.48
N SER A 67 7.52 7.82 1.98
CA SER A 67 6.29 7.04 1.85
C SER A 67 5.26 7.79 1.01
N ILE A 68 4.39 7.05 0.30
CA ILE A 68 3.28 7.67 -0.43
C ILE A 68 2.10 7.81 0.53
N GLU A 69 1.70 9.05 0.78
CA GLU A 69 0.62 9.45 1.65
C GLU A 69 -0.52 10.10 0.85
N LEU A 70 -1.63 10.41 1.53
CA LEU A 70 -2.79 11.11 0.95
C LEU A 70 -3.44 10.43 -0.27
N LEU A 71 -3.22 9.13 -0.46
CA LEU A 71 -3.98 8.36 -1.44
C LEU A 71 -5.49 8.42 -1.12
N PRO A 72 -6.35 8.54 -2.15
CA PRO A 72 -7.80 8.45 -1.97
C PRO A 72 -8.20 7.16 -1.25
N LYS A 73 -9.28 7.24 -0.47
CA LYS A 73 -9.79 6.06 0.26
C LYS A 73 -10.08 4.90 -0.70
N ASP A 74 -10.75 5.16 -1.82
CA ASP A 74 -11.07 4.15 -2.84
C ASP A 74 -9.83 3.44 -3.38
N VAL A 75 -8.71 4.15 -3.50
CA VAL A 75 -7.44 3.57 -3.97
C VAL A 75 -6.84 2.66 -2.90
N LYS A 76 -6.80 3.11 -1.65
CA LYS A 76 -6.33 2.28 -0.53
C LYS A 76 -7.15 1.01 -0.39
N ASP A 77 -8.46 1.12 -0.60
CA ASP A 77 -9.40 -0.01 -0.51
C ASP A 77 -9.17 -1.00 -1.66
N LYS A 78 -8.96 -0.51 -2.90
CA LYS A 78 -8.58 -1.35 -4.04
C LYS A 78 -7.24 -2.05 -3.85
N ILE A 79 -6.21 -1.33 -3.37
CA ILE A 79 -4.91 -1.93 -3.10
C ILE A 79 -5.07 -3.04 -2.06
N PHE A 80 -5.81 -2.78 -0.98
CA PHE A 80 -6.09 -3.76 0.06
C PHE A 80 -6.83 -4.99 -0.48
N ASP A 81 -7.84 -4.81 -1.32
CA ASP A 81 -8.60 -5.92 -1.92
C ASP A 81 -7.70 -6.82 -2.77
N ILE A 82 -6.81 -6.23 -3.58
CA ILE A 82 -5.82 -6.97 -4.37
C ILE A 82 -4.82 -7.70 -3.47
N VAL A 83 -4.39 -7.10 -2.34
CA VAL A 83 -3.52 -7.77 -1.35
C VAL A 83 -4.20 -9.05 -0.84
N ILE A 84 -5.48 -8.96 -0.49
CA ILE A 84 -6.25 -10.10 0.03
C ILE A 84 -6.45 -11.17 -1.04
N ASP A 85 -6.80 -10.77 -2.25
CA ASP A 85 -7.03 -11.67 -3.38
C ASP A 85 -5.75 -12.40 -3.80
N LYS A 86 -4.64 -11.66 -3.99
CA LYS A 86 -3.34 -12.23 -4.34
C LYS A 86 -2.60 -12.88 -3.16
N LYS A 87 -3.01 -12.59 -1.93
CA LYS A 87 -2.31 -12.97 -0.69
C LYS A 87 -0.83 -12.57 -0.73
N SER A 88 -0.51 -11.43 -1.33
CA SER A 88 0.85 -10.92 -1.52
C SER A 88 0.86 -9.39 -1.49
N ILE A 89 1.95 -8.81 -1.00
CA ILE A 89 2.22 -7.35 -1.02
C ILE A 89 2.94 -6.90 -2.29
N ASP A 90 3.34 -7.85 -3.15
CA ASP A 90 3.99 -7.58 -4.44
C ASP A 90 2.94 -7.53 -5.56
N MET A 91 2.10 -6.48 -5.52
CA MET A 91 0.98 -6.32 -6.47
C MET A 91 0.88 -4.91 -7.07
N MET A 92 1.85 -4.04 -6.82
CA MET A 92 1.83 -2.68 -7.36
C MET A 92 1.83 -2.65 -8.89
N ASP A 93 2.51 -3.59 -9.54
CA ASP A 93 2.49 -3.71 -11.00
C ASP A 93 1.09 -4.05 -11.55
N ASP A 94 0.40 -5.00 -10.90
CA ASP A 94 -0.96 -5.40 -11.27
C ASP A 94 -1.96 -4.27 -11.01
N PHE A 95 -1.83 -3.62 -9.85
CA PHE A 95 -2.65 -2.49 -9.48
C PHE A 95 -2.50 -1.34 -10.48
N LEU A 96 -1.26 -0.98 -10.84
CA LEU A 96 -1.00 0.06 -11.82
C LEU A 96 -1.49 -0.33 -13.22
N ALA A 97 -1.29 -1.57 -13.65
CA ALA A 97 -1.83 -2.08 -14.91
C ALA A 97 -3.37 -1.97 -14.96
N LYS A 98 -4.06 -2.22 -13.84
CA LYS A 98 -5.51 -2.03 -13.73
C LYS A 98 -5.92 -0.57 -13.64
N ALA A 99 -5.14 0.28 -12.97
CA ALA A 99 -5.42 1.71 -12.81
C ALA A 99 -5.21 2.52 -14.11
N ARG A 100 -4.43 1.99 -15.07
CA ARG A 100 -4.26 2.56 -16.42
C ARG A 100 -5.46 2.33 -17.35
N LYS A 101 -6.37 1.41 -17.01
CA LYS A 101 -7.56 1.06 -17.82
C LYS A 101 -8.80 1.82 -17.35
#